data_AF-A0A966IHD1-F1
#
_entry.id   AF-A0A966IHD1-F1
#
_cell.length_a   1.000
_cell.length_b   1.000
_cell.length_c   1.000
_cell.angle_alpha   90.00
_cell.angle_beta   90.00
_cell.angle_gamma   90.00
#
_symmetry.space_group_name_H-M   'P 1'
#
loop_
_entity.id
_entity.type
_entity.pdbx_description
1 polymer ?
#
loop_
_entity_poly.entity_id
_entity_poly.type
_entity_poly.pdbx_seq_one_letter_code
_entity_poly.pdbx_strand_id
1 'polypeptide(L)'
;MQYQVELKKSGRTFVVEEDETVLEAAIRQGVQLPYGCKNGACGSCKGKVLEGRVEHGDHSQSALSTLDETAGASLLCCAHPQSNLLIDVREIHGGGDIPVRKVPCRIQTMTYPSDDVAILELQLPASERFQFLAGQYLEFLLKDNKRRAYSIASAPHQEGPIELHIRHLPGGLFTDPLFGQAADGKPIKEKDILRFEGPQGSFFLREDTQKPIIFLASGTGFAPIKSILLHM
;
A
#
# COMPACT_ATOMS: atom_id res chain seq x y z
N MET A 1 -6.23 24.58 -9.74
CA MET A 1 -5.95 24.33 -11.17
C MET A 1 -5.86 22.82 -11.39
N GLN A 2 -6.21 22.32 -12.57
CA GLN A 2 -6.11 20.89 -12.89
C GLN A 2 -5.06 20.68 -14.00
N TYR A 3 -4.32 19.58 -13.93
CA TYR A 3 -3.30 19.22 -14.92
C TYR A 3 -3.60 17.85 -15.52
N GLN A 4 -3.30 17.69 -16.80
CA GLN A 4 -3.44 16.40 -17.48
C GLN A 4 -2.11 15.64 -17.44
N VAL A 5 -2.18 14.35 -17.12
CA VAL A 5 -1.05 13.43 -17.20
C VAL A 5 -1.30 12.40 -18.30
N GLU A 6 -0.33 12.23 -19.17
CA GLU A 6 -0.32 11.21 -20.23
C GLU A 6 0.74 10.13 -19.93
N LEU A 7 0.36 8.87 -20.08
CA LEU A 7 1.26 7.73 -19.98
C LEU A 7 1.88 7.45 -21.35
N LYS A 8 3.20 7.59 -21.50
CA LYS A 8 3.91 7.41 -22.78
C LYS A 8 3.66 6.06 -23.46
N LYS A 9 3.47 4.98 -22.68
CA LYS A 9 3.38 3.62 -23.23
C LYS A 9 1.99 3.30 -23.79
N SER A 10 0.94 3.66 -23.07
CA SER A 10 -0.45 3.38 -23.47
C SER A 10 -1.17 4.56 -24.13
N GLY A 11 -0.64 5.78 -24.02
CA GLY A 11 -1.34 7.01 -24.40
C GLY A 11 -2.54 7.32 -23.48
N ARG A 12 -2.74 6.57 -22.39
CA ARG A 12 -3.84 6.80 -21.45
C ARG A 12 -3.60 8.12 -20.71
N THR A 13 -4.66 8.90 -20.60
CA THR A 13 -4.62 10.18 -19.88
C THR A 13 -5.51 10.17 -18.65
N PHE A 14 -5.12 10.93 -17.63
CA PHE A 14 -5.94 11.19 -16.44
C PHE A 14 -5.69 12.60 -15.91
N VAL A 15 -6.62 13.11 -15.10
CA VAL A 15 -6.58 14.49 -14.58
C VAL A 15 -6.10 14.49 -13.13
N VAL A 16 -5.18 15.38 -12.79
CA VAL A 16 -4.69 15.60 -11.44
C VAL A 16 -5.22 16.95 -10.94
N GLU A 17 -5.94 16.93 -9.82
CA GLU A 17 -6.41 18.12 -9.11
C GLU A 17 -5.27 18.80 -8.34
N GLU A 18 -5.46 20.05 -7.93
CA GLU A 18 -4.41 20.89 -7.32
C GLU A 18 -3.78 20.30 -6.04
N ASP A 19 -4.59 19.65 -5.21
CA ASP A 19 -4.19 19.15 -3.89
C ASP A 19 -3.91 17.65 -3.85
N GLU A 20 -3.79 16.98 -5.01
CA GLU A 20 -3.53 15.54 -5.07
C GLU A 20 -2.21 15.23 -5.80
N THR A 21 -1.59 14.13 -5.42
CA THR A 21 -0.41 13.61 -6.10
C THR A 21 -0.78 12.88 -7.39
N VAL A 22 0.18 12.73 -8.30
CA VAL A 22 -0.02 11.94 -9.53
C VAL A 22 -0.54 10.53 -9.24
N LEU A 23 -0.04 9.87 -8.20
CA LEU A 23 -0.50 8.53 -7.82
C LEU A 23 -1.94 8.53 -7.27
N GLU A 24 -2.30 9.51 -6.44
CA GLU A 24 -3.67 9.60 -5.89
C GLU A 24 -4.70 9.80 -7.00
N ALA A 25 -4.41 10.70 -7.95
CA ALA A 25 -5.22 10.93 -9.13
C ALA A 25 -5.39 9.66 -9.98
N ALA A 26 -4.28 8.92 -10.16
CA ALA A 26 -4.27 7.66 -10.89
C ALA A 26 -5.17 6.61 -10.21
N ILE A 27 -5.01 6.40 -8.90
CA ILE A 27 -5.85 5.47 -8.12
C ILE A 27 -7.33 5.87 -8.19
N ARG A 28 -7.64 7.15 -8.01
CA ARG A 28 -9.00 7.70 -8.05
C ARG A 28 -9.71 7.44 -9.39
N GLN A 29 -8.96 7.43 -10.49
CA GLN A 29 -9.47 7.21 -11.86
C GLN A 29 -9.23 5.78 -12.38
N GLY A 30 -8.83 4.84 -11.50
CA GLY A 30 -8.60 3.45 -11.88
C GLY A 30 -7.46 3.27 -12.87
N VAL A 31 -6.47 4.16 -12.86
CA VAL A 31 -5.21 4.04 -13.60
C VAL A 31 -4.21 3.30 -12.71
N GLN A 32 -3.79 2.12 -13.15
CA GLN A 32 -2.95 1.22 -12.36
C GLN A 32 -1.46 1.54 -12.53
N LEU A 33 -0.95 2.35 -11.62
CA LEU A 33 0.47 2.65 -11.49
C LEU A 33 1.10 1.81 -10.36
N PRO A 34 2.42 1.55 -10.40
CA PRO A 34 3.10 0.82 -9.34
C PRO A 34 3.16 1.66 -8.07
N TYR A 35 2.84 1.05 -6.93
CA TYR A 35 2.96 1.67 -5.61
C TYR A 35 2.99 0.64 -4.47
N GLY A 36 3.51 1.08 -3.32
CA GLY A 36 3.60 0.28 -2.10
C GLY A 36 3.30 1.11 -0.85
N CYS A 37 4.18 2.05 -0.49
CA CYS A 37 4.04 2.80 0.77
C CYS A 37 3.18 4.08 0.73
N LYS A 38 2.99 4.67 -0.47
CA LYS A 38 2.36 5.99 -0.70
C LYS A 38 2.90 7.18 0.14
N ASN A 39 4.13 7.09 0.65
CA ASN A 39 4.73 8.14 1.49
C ASN A 39 6.21 8.40 1.18
N GLY A 40 6.66 8.06 -0.03
CA GLY A 40 8.02 8.35 -0.47
C GLY A 40 9.12 7.45 0.10
N ALA A 41 8.79 6.36 0.80
CA ALA A 41 9.79 5.50 1.45
C ALA A 41 10.27 4.30 0.59
N CYS A 42 9.41 3.71 -0.24
CA CYS A 42 9.72 2.41 -0.89
C CYS A 42 10.28 2.50 -2.32
N GLY A 43 10.13 3.63 -3.00
CA GLY A 43 10.54 3.79 -4.41
C GLY A 43 9.69 3.05 -5.45
N SER A 44 8.70 2.26 -5.07
CA SER A 44 7.92 1.45 -6.03
C SER A 44 7.14 2.28 -7.06
N CYS A 45 6.76 3.51 -6.72
CA CYS A 45 6.07 4.42 -7.63
C CYS A 45 7.00 5.27 -8.50
N LYS A 46 8.30 4.93 -8.56
CA LYS A 46 9.25 5.66 -9.37
C LYS A 46 8.86 5.57 -10.86
N GLY A 47 8.68 6.71 -11.48
CA GLY A 47 8.54 6.89 -12.92
C GLY A 47 9.50 7.95 -13.43
N LYS A 48 9.47 8.25 -14.73
CA LYS A 48 10.24 9.33 -15.33
C LYS A 48 9.31 10.40 -15.91
N VAL A 49 9.52 11.65 -15.53
CA VAL A 49 8.85 12.80 -16.15
C VAL A 49 9.63 13.14 -17.41
N LEU A 50 8.98 13.03 -18.57
CA LEU A 50 9.56 13.32 -19.87
C LEU A 50 9.26 14.74 -20.32
N GLU A 51 8.04 15.20 -20.05
CA GLU A 51 7.61 16.57 -20.31
C GLU A 51 6.82 17.09 -19.10
N GLY A 52 6.91 18.40 -18.90
CA GLY A 52 6.27 19.08 -17.77
C GLY A 52 7.13 19.16 -16.51
N ARG A 53 6.54 19.63 -15.42
CA ARG A 53 7.21 19.83 -14.13
C ARG A 53 6.36 19.34 -12.97
N VAL A 54 7.03 18.80 -11.96
CA VAL A 54 6.41 18.41 -10.70
C VAL A 54 7.16 19.08 -9.55
N GLU A 55 6.43 19.36 -8.48
CA GLU A 55 6.98 19.65 -7.17
C GLU A 55 6.91 18.36 -6.34
N HIS A 56 8.05 17.92 -5.80
CA HIS A 56 8.09 16.74 -4.94
C HIS A 56 7.94 17.15 -3.48
N GLY A 57 7.00 16.50 -2.78
CA GLY A 57 6.93 16.52 -1.33
C GLY A 57 8.05 15.70 -0.67
N ASP A 58 7.99 15.63 0.66
CA ASP A 58 8.96 14.90 1.48
C ASP A 58 9.07 13.43 1.06
N HIS A 59 10.32 12.94 0.92
CA HIS A 59 10.60 11.57 0.55
C HIS A 59 12.00 11.13 1.04
N SER A 60 12.26 9.82 1.01
CA SER A 60 13.57 9.28 1.38
C SER A 60 14.56 9.36 0.22
N GLN A 61 15.78 9.81 0.51
CA GLN A 61 16.91 9.78 -0.44
C GLN A 61 17.27 8.35 -0.91
N SER A 62 16.90 7.33 -0.13
CA SER A 62 17.06 5.92 -0.53
C SER A 62 16.04 5.50 -1.60
N ALA A 63 14.88 6.15 -1.64
CA ALA A 63 13.83 5.88 -2.61
C ALA A 63 14.04 6.69 -3.90
N LEU A 64 14.48 7.94 -3.78
CA LEU A 64 14.79 8.84 -4.89
C LEU A 64 16.03 9.68 -4.53
N SER A 65 17.14 9.40 -5.20
CA SER A 65 18.37 10.16 -4.99
C SER A 65 18.37 11.46 -5.81
N THR A 66 19.18 12.43 -5.42
CA THR A 66 19.38 13.67 -6.21
C THR A 66 19.83 13.40 -7.65
N LEU A 67 20.61 12.33 -7.87
CA LEU A 67 21.01 11.90 -9.21
C LEU A 67 19.82 11.38 -10.02
N ASP A 68 18.95 10.59 -9.40
CA ASP A 68 17.72 10.11 -10.02
C ASP A 68 16.82 11.28 -10.43
N GLU A 69 16.61 12.26 -9.54
CA GLU A 69 15.83 13.47 -9.81
C GLU A 69 16.38 14.25 -10.99
N THR A 70 17.70 14.45 -11.02
CA THR A 70 18.38 15.16 -12.11
C THR A 70 18.23 14.41 -13.44
N ALA A 71 18.12 13.08 -13.41
CA ALA A 71 17.84 12.25 -14.58
C ALA A 71 16.35 12.22 -15.00
N GLY A 72 15.50 12.98 -14.31
CA GLY A 72 14.07 13.12 -14.56
C GLY A 72 13.20 12.07 -13.86
N ALA A 73 13.76 11.30 -12.92
CA ALA A 73 12.96 10.37 -12.13
C ALA A 73 12.11 11.11 -11.09
N SER A 74 10.95 10.54 -10.79
CA SER A 74 9.96 11.11 -9.88
C SER A 74 9.24 10.03 -9.11
N LEU A 75 9.01 10.24 -7.81
CA LEU A 75 8.12 9.40 -7.02
C LEU A 75 6.70 9.91 -7.19
N LEU A 76 5.89 9.20 -7.96
CA LEU A 76 4.54 9.65 -8.32
C LEU A 76 3.61 9.79 -7.10
N CYS A 77 3.92 9.13 -5.98
CA CYS A 77 3.19 9.29 -4.72
C CYS A 77 3.56 10.54 -3.91
N CYS A 78 4.56 11.30 -4.35
CA CYS A 78 5.01 12.54 -3.73
C CYS A 78 5.01 13.69 -4.73
N ALA A 79 4.60 13.46 -5.98
CA ALA A 79 4.71 14.41 -7.07
C ALA A 79 3.40 15.17 -7.26
N HIS A 80 3.45 16.49 -7.10
CA HIS A 80 2.36 17.42 -7.41
C HIS A 80 2.67 18.12 -8.75
N PRO A 81 1.83 17.96 -9.79
CA PRO A 81 2.08 18.59 -11.08
C PRO A 81 2.04 20.12 -11.00
N GLN A 82 2.94 20.76 -11.76
CA GLN A 82 2.99 22.22 -11.96
C GLN A 82 2.69 22.58 -13.43
N SER A 83 2.42 21.57 -14.26
CA SER A 83 2.00 21.65 -15.65
C SER A 83 1.39 20.31 -16.07
N ASN A 84 0.86 20.23 -17.29
CA ASN A 84 0.59 18.93 -17.91
C ASN A 84 1.88 18.11 -17.98
N LEU A 85 1.76 16.78 -17.84
CA LEU A 85 2.89 15.86 -17.77
C LEU A 85 2.79 14.78 -18.85
N LEU A 86 3.94 14.42 -19.42
CA LEU A 86 4.15 13.15 -20.10
C LEU A 86 5.08 12.29 -19.24
N ILE A 87 4.61 11.12 -18.80
CA ILE A 87 5.38 10.24 -17.91
C ILE A 87 5.65 8.86 -18.52
N ASP A 88 6.87 8.35 -18.30
CA ASP A 88 7.26 6.98 -18.60
C ASP A 88 7.32 6.18 -17.30
N VAL A 89 6.38 5.25 -17.14
CA VAL A 89 6.25 4.41 -15.95
C VAL A 89 5.91 3.00 -16.38
N ARG A 90 6.20 2.02 -15.53
CA ARG A 90 5.72 0.65 -15.74
C ARG A 90 4.21 0.64 -15.48
N GLU A 91 3.42 0.22 -16.45
CA GLU A 91 1.99 0.01 -16.24
C GLU A 91 1.75 -1.38 -15.62
N ILE A 92 0.73 -1.47 -14.78
CA ILE A 92 0.35 -2.71 -14.11
C ILE A 92 -0.94 -3.23 -14.72
N HIS A 93 -0.88 -4.50 -15.15
CA HIS A 93 -2.03 -5.25 -15.61
C HIS A 93 -2.44 -6.29 -14.55
N GLY A 94 -3.70 -6.70 -14.55
CA GLY A 94 -4.17 -7.84 -13.74
C GLY A 94 -4.47 -7.55 -12.27
N GLY A 95 -5.17 -6.45 -11.96
CA GLY A 95 -5.69 -6.19 -10.60
C GLY A 95 -6.71 -5.04 -10.48
N GLY A 96 -7.20 -4.52 -11.61
CA GLY A 96 -8.06 -3.33 -11.65
C GLY A 96 -9.53 -3.57 -11.30
N ASP A 97 -9.96 -4.83 -11.17
CA ASP A 97 -11.37 -5.17 -10.97
C ASP A 97 -11.78 -5.23 -9.49
N ILE A 98 -10.81 -5.22 -8.57
CA ILE A 98 -11.10 -5.30 -7.13
C ILE A 98 -11.24 -3.88 -6.56
N PRO A 99 -12.44 -3.48 -6.11
CA PRO A 99 -12.66 -2.14 -5.58
C PRO A 99 -12.00 -1.96 -4.22
N VAL A 100 -11.33 -0.82 -4.05
CA VAL A 100 -10.86 -0.36 -2.74
C VAL A 100 -12.08 0.06 -1.90
N ARG A 101 -12.26 -0.55 -0.73
CA ARG A 101 -13.41 -0.31 0.16
C ARG A 101 -12.95 -0.09 1.59
N LYS A 102 -13.73 0.71 2.31
CA LYS A 102 -13.61 0.86 3.76
C LYS A 102 -14.39 -0.26 4.43
N VAL A 103 -13.70 -1.09 5.20
CA VAL A 103 -14.27 -2.31 5.81
C VAL A 103 -14.09 -2.25 7.32
N PRO A 104 -15.15 -2.42 8.12
CA PRO A 104 -15.01 -2.63 9.55
C PRO A 104 -14.50 -4.04 9.82
N CYS A 105 -13.64 -4.20 10.81
CA CYS A 105 -13.16 -5.50 11.27
C CYS A 105 -13.07 -5.52 12.78
N ARG A 106 -13.14 -6.73 13.35
CA ARG A 106 -12.89 -6.97 14.76
C ARG A 106 -11.60 -7.76 14.90
N ILE A 107 -10.72 -7.34 15.81
CA ILE A 107 -9.56 -8.15 16.17
C ILE A 107 -10.08 -9.42 16.85
N GLN A 108 -9.90 -10.56 16.20
CA GLN A 108 -10.34 -11.86 16.70
C GLN A 108 -9.33 -12.43 17.67
N THR A 109 -8.07 -12.52 17.25
CA THR A 109 -6.95 -13.03 18.06
C THR A 109 -5.73 -12.13 17.89
N MET A 110 -4.91 -12.11 18.94
CA MET A 110 -3.59 -11.46 18.93
C MET A 110 -2.56 -12.42 19.50
N THR A 111 -1.58 -12.83 18.69
CA THR A 111 -0.47 -13.70 19.13
C THR A 111 0.85 -12.97 19.00
N TYR A 112 1.75 -13.13 19.98
CA TYR A 112 3.06 -12.48 20.01
C TYR A 112 4.18 -13.53 19.89
N PRO A 113 4.59 -13.89 18.66
CA PRO A 113 5.68 -14.84 18.48
C PRO A 113 7.05 -14.32 18.94
N SER A 114 7.22 -13.01 19.10
CA SER A 114 8.38 -12.37 19.71
C SER A 114 7.97 -11.07 20.42
N ASP A 115 8.91 -10.47 21.17
CA ASP A 115 8.68 -9.22 21.90
C ASP A 115 8.34 -8.03 20.99
N ASP A 116 8.72 -8.11 19.71
CA ASP A 116 8.55 -7.05 18.71
C ASP A 116 7.66 -7.46 17.53
N VAL A 117 7.01 -8.63 17.56
CA VAL A 117 6.12 -9.08 16.48
C VAL A 117 4.77 -9.54 17.04
N ALA A 118 3.71 -9.08 16.40
CA ALA A 118 2.33 -9.49 16.63
C ALA A 118 1.73 -10.08 15.34
N ILE A 119 1.00 -11.18 15.49
CA ILE A 119 0.13 -11.74 14.45
C ILE A 119 -1.30 -11.39 14.84
N LEU A 120 -1.99 -10.66 13.97
CA LEU A 120 -3.40 -10.31 14.15
C LEU A 120 -4.27 -11.10 13.20
N GLU A 121 -5.37 -11.64 13.71
CA GLU A 121 -6.44 -12.19 12.90
C GLU A 121 -7.65 -11.24 12.97
N LEU A 122 -8.07 -10.74 11.82
CA LEU A 122 -9.17 -9.79 11.70
C LEU A 122 -10.43 -10.51 11.21
N GLN A 123 -11.43 -10.58 12.08
CA GLN A 123 -12.75 -11.06 11.69
C GLN A 123 -13.52 -9.95 10.97
N LEU A 124 -14.01 -10.24 9.78
CA LEU A 124 -14.92 -9.38 9.03
C LEU A 124 -16.39 -9.70 9.35
N PRO A 125 -17.33 -8.75 9.13
CA PRO A 125 -18.77 -9.04 9.16
C PRO A 125 -19.13 -10.21 8.24
N ALA A 126 -20.14 -11.01 8.61
CA ALA A 126 -20.53 -12.19 7.84
C ALA A 126 -21.00 -11.88 6.40
N SER A 127 -21.55 -10.69 6.18
CA SER A 127 -21.97 -10.18 4.87
C SER A 127 -20.80 -9.66 4.03
N GLU A 128 -19.62 -9.50 4.64
CA GLU A 128 -18.46 -8.94 3.96
C GLU A 128 -17.68 -10.05 3.25
N ARG A 129 -17.34 -9.78 1.99
CA ARG A 129 -16.45 -10.63 1.18
C ARG A 129 -15.35 -9.73 0.67
N PHE A 130 -14.24 -9.73 1.39
CA PHE A 130 -13.10 -8.91 1.05
C PHE A 130 -12.22 -9.63 0.03
N GLN A 131 -12.29 -9.20 -1.22
CA GLN A 131 -11.44 -9.69 -2.29
C GLN A 131 -10.11 -8.93 -2.29
N PHE A 132 -9.02 -9.63 -2.57
CA PHE A 132 -7.68 -9.07 -2.74
C PHE A 132 -6.82 -10.04 -3.57
N LEU A 133 -5.68 -9.57 -4.06
CA LEU A 133 -4.67 -10.41 -4.69
C LEU A 133 -3.58 -10.74 -3.67
N ALA A 134 -3.11 -12.00 -3.68
CA ALA A 134 -2.09 -12.47 -2.75
C ALA A 134 -0.82 -11.60 -2.84
N GLY A 135 -0.44 -11.00 -1.72
CA GLY A 135 0.66 -10.02 -1.62
C GLY A 135 0.23 -8.57 -1.35
N GLN A 136 -1.05 -8.23 -1.58
CA GLN A 136 -1.59 -6.90 -1.30
C GLN A 136 -1.68 -6.60 0.20
N TYR A 137 -1.91 -5.33 0.51
CA TYR A 137 -2.00 -4.82 1.88
C TYR A 137 -3.32 -4.08 2.13
N LEU A 138 -3.59 -3.79 3.40
CA LEU A 138 -4.68 -2.93 3.84
C LEU A 138 -4.13 -1.77 4.67
N GLU A 139 -4.90 -0.68 4.79
CA GLU A 139 -4.55 0.46 5.63
C GLU A 139 -5.53 0.61 6.79
N PHE A 140 -5.08 0.49 8.02
CA PHE A 140 -5.90 0.90 9.16
C PHE A 140 -6.14 2.41 9.14
N LEU A 141 -7.39 2.79 9.33
CA LEU A 141 -7.82 4.18 9.45
C LEU A 141 -7.77 4.58 10.93
N LEU A 142 -6.87 5.50 11.25
CA LEU A 142 -6.65 6.00 12.60
C LEU A 142 -7.27 7.39 12.78
N LYS A 143 -7.20 7.92 14.01
CA LYS A 143 -7.59 9.30 14.32
C LYS A 143 -6.79 10.30 13.46
N ASP A 144 -7.35 11.49 13.28
CA ASP A 144 -6.74 12.60 12.52
C ASP A 144 -6.35 12.22 11.08
N ASN A 145 -7.15 11.35 10.45
CA ASN A 145 -6.93 10.85 9.09
C ASN A 145 -5.59 10.14 8.87
N LYS A 146 -4.93 9.72 9.96
CA LYS A 146 -3.66 8.99 9.88
C LYS A 146 -3.91 7.55 9.44
N ARG A 147 -2.96 6.98 8.71
CA ARG A 147 -3.07 5.65 8.10
C ARG A 147 -1.86 4.79 8.41
N ARG A 148 -2.04 3.48 8.55
CA ARG A 148 -0.94 2.51 8.68
C ARG A 148 -1.20 1.28 7.82
N ALA A 149 -0.25 1.00 6.93
CA ALA A 149 -0.31 -0.10 5.97
C ALA A 149 0.25 -1.39 6.57
N TYR A 150 -0.46 -2.50 6.39
CA TYR A 150 0.00 -3.84 6.75
C TYR A 150 -0.40 -4.84 5.67
N SER A 151 0.58 -5.62 5.22
CA SER A 151 0.40 -6.65 4.20
C SER A 151 -0.46 -7.80 4.73
N ILE A 152 -1.33 -8.30 3.87
CA ILE A 152 -2.18 -9.45 4.18
C ILE A 152 -1.33 -10.72 4.11
N ALA A 153 -1.42 -11.56 5.15
CA ALA A 153 -0.64 -12.79 5.30
C ALA A 153 -1.43 -14.06 4.98
N SER A 154 -2.76 -14.00 5.03
CA SER A 154 -3.65 -15.09 4.60
C SER A 154 -3.81 -15.10 3.07
N ALA A 155 -4.16 -16.25 2.50
CA ALA A 155 -4.45 -16.35 1.06
C ALA A 155 -5.87 -15.84 0.73
N PRO A 156 -6.10 -15.30 -0.48
CA PRO A 156 -7.38 -14.71 -0.86
C PRO A 156 -8.53 -15.71 -1.00
N HIS A 157 -8.22 -17.00 -1.17
CA HIS A 157 -9.22 -18.09 -1.23
C HIS A 157 -9.58 -18.67 0.14
N GLN A 158 -8.85 -18.33 1.21
CA GLN A 158 -9.12 -18.86 2.53
C GLN A 158 -10.36 -18.21 3.14
N GLU A 159 -11.36 -19.02 3.47
CA GLU A 159 -12.46 -18.59 4.33
C GLU A 159 -11.96 -18.46 5.77
N GLY A 160 -12.02 -17.24 6.32
CA GLY A 160 -11.54 -17.02 7.68
C GLY A 160 -11.15 -15.57 7.94
N PRO A 161 -10.49 -15.30 9.08
CA PRO A 161 -9.99 -13.98 9.37
C PRO A 161 -8.86 -13.58 8.41
N ILE A 162 -8.73 -12.28 8.16
CA ILE A 162 -7.55 -11.72 7.50
C ILE A 162 -6.40 -11.73 8.48
N GLU A 163 -5.29 -12.40 8.14
CA GLU A 163 -4.10 -12.45 8.97
C GLU A 163 -3.13 -11.31 8.61
N LEU A 164 -2.51 -10.67 9.60
CA LEU A 164 -1.47 -9.65 9.43
C LEU A 164 -0.26 -9.95 10.33
N HIS A 165 0.96 -9.67 9.87
CA HIS A 165 2.16 -9.68 10.71
C HIS A 165 2.67 -8.26 10.93
N ILE A 166 2.78 -7.86 12.18
CA ILE A 166 3.03 -6.48 12.57
C ILE A 166 4.27 -6.42 13.47
N ARG A 167 5.25 -5.63 13.06
CA ARG A 167 6.44 -5.35 13.87
C ARG A 167 6.19 -4.14 14.76
N HIS A 168 6.59 -4.21 16.02
CA HIS A 168 6.62 -3.05 16.90
C HIS A 168 7.68 -2.05 16.42
N LEU A 169 7.22 -0.84 16.10
CA LEU A 169 8.09 0.30 15.87
C LEU A 169 7.89 1.28 17.04
N PRO A 170 8.91 1.54 17.87
CA PRO A 170 8.81 2.50 18.97
C PRO A 170 8.38 3.89 18.48
N GLY A 171 7.43 4.53 19.16
CA GLY A 171 6.81 5.79 18.74
C GLY A 171 5.74 5.61 17.66
N GLY A 172 5.40 4.36 17.32
CA GLY A 172 4.49 4.03 16.25
C GLY A 172 3.02 4.20 16.64
N LEU A 173 2.31 5.04 15.90
CA LEU A 173 0.90 5.40 16.19
C LEU A 173 -0.09 4.23 16.31
N PHE A 174 0.21 3.09 15.67
CA PHE A 174 -0.61 1.88 15.76
C PHE A 174 0.08 0.81 16.60
N THR A 175 1.39 0.66 16.42
CA THR A 175 2.16 -0.42 17.04
C THR A 175 2.40 -0.19 18.52
N ASP A 176 2.58 1.05 18.98
CA ASP A 176 2.73 1.30 20.42
C ASP A 176 1.44 0.90 21.17
N PRO A 177 0.23 1.35 20.79
CA PRO A 177 -1.00 0.84 21.40
C PRO A 177 -1.19 -0.67 21.29
N LEU A 178 -0.76 -1.29 20.18
CA LEU A 178 -0.85 -2.74 19.97
C LEU A 178 0.00 -3.50 20.97
N PHE A 179 1.18 -2.99 21.32
CA PHE A 179 2.10 -3.60 22.30
C PHE A 179 1.95 -2.99 23.71
N GLY A 180 0.80 -2.37 24.01
CA GLY A 180 0.46 -1.87 25.35
C GLY A 180 1.07 -0.52 25.74
N GLN A 181 1.76 0.16 24.83
CA GLN A 181 2.48 1.43 25.06
C GLN A 181 1.70 2.66 24.55
N ALA A 182 0.37 2.69 24.71
CA ALA A 182 -0.46 3.77 24.16
C ALA A 182 -0.22 5.12 24.86
N ALA A 183 0.12 6.16 24.09
CA ALA A 183 0.31 7.52 24.59
C ALA A 183 -0.96 8.13 25.23
N ASP A 184 -2.15 7.73 24.76
CA ASP A 184 -3.45 8.15 25.33
C ASP A 184 -3.99 7.16 26.38
N GLY A 185 -3.17 6.20 26.80
CA GLY A 185 -3.52 5.17 27.79
C GLY A 185 -4.51 4.11 27.30
N LYS A 186 -4.82 4.07 26.01
CA LYS A 186 -5.77 3.10 25.44
C LYS A 186 -5.06 2.06 24.56
N PRO A 187 -4.67 0.91 25.12
CA PRO A 187 -4.09 -0.16 24.32
C PRO A 187 -5.12 -0.73 23.35
N ILE A 188 -4.63 -1.23 22.21
CA ILE A 188 -5.44 -2.03 21.29
C ILE A 188 -5.48 -3.46 21.86
N LYS A 189 -6.66 -4.07 21.86
CA LYS A 189 -6.88 -5.41 22.40
C LYS A 189 -7.82 -6.23 21.51
N GLU A 190 -7.84 -7.53 21.76
CA GLU A 190 -8.85 -8.41 21.18
C GLU A 190 -10.26 -7.88 21.41
N LYS A 191 -11.13 -8.13 20.42
CA LYS A 191 -12.51 -7.63 20.33
C LYS A 191 -12.64 -6.14 20.00
N ASP A 192 -11.56 -5.36 19.96
CA ASP A 192 -11.62 -4.00 19.44
C ASP A 192 -12.07 -4.01 17.98
N ILE A 193 -12.88 -3.00 17.64
CA ILE A 193 -13.41 -2.79 16.29
C ILE A 193 -12.59 -1.69 15.64
N LEU A 194 -11.97 -2.04 14.51
CA LEU A 194 -11.19 -1.14 13.68
C LEU A 194 -11.87 -0.97 12.32
N ARG A 195 -11.38 -0.01 11.53
CA ARG A 195 -11.72 0.12 10.12
C ARG A 195 -10.42 0.13 9.33
N PHE A 196 -10.41 -0.57 8.21
CA PHE A 196 -9.35 -0.46 7.24
C PHE A 196 -9.88 -0.07 5.87
N GLU A 197 -8.98 0.35 4.99
CA GLU A 197 -9.25 0.61 3.58
C GLU A 197 -8.32 -0.25 2.72
N GLY A 198 -8.90 -1.02 1.78
CA GLY A 198 -8.15 -1.91 0.91
C GLY A 198 -9.03 -2.67 -0.09
N PRO A 199 -8.44 -3.59 -0.87
CA PRO A 199 -7.01 -3.90 -0.88
C PRO A 199 -6.20 -2.80 -1.56
N GLN A 200 -4.90 -2.74 -1.26
CA GLN A 200 -3.99 -1.78 -1.85
C GLN A 200 -2.66 -2.43 -2.23
N GLY A 201 -1.96 -1.76 -3.14
CA GLY A 201 -0.60 -2.10 -3.52
C GLY A 201 -0.51 -2.88 -4.82
N SER A 202 0.67 -2.75 -5.41
CA SER A 202 1.04 -3.36 -6.69
C SER A 202 1.85 -4.66 -6.56
N PHE A 203 2.21 -5.03 -5.34
CA PHE A 203 2.94 -6.25 -5.03
C PHE A 203 1.96 -7.40 -4.89
N PHE A 204 1.85 -8.23 -5.93
CA PHE A 204 1.02 -9.43 -5.92
C PHE A 204 1.55 -10.46 -6.91
N LEU A 205 1.13 -11.71 -6.74
CA LEU A 205 1.50 -12.83 -7.60
C LEU A 205 1.09 -12.57 -9.06
N ARG A 206 2.02 -12.78 -10.00
CA ARG A 206 1.78 -12.68 -11.44
C ARG A 206 1.52 -14.06 -12.01
N GLU A 207 0.24 -14.33 -12.30
CA GLU A 207 -0.21 -15.64 -12.79
C GLU A 207 -0.13 -15.77 -14.33
N ASP A 208 0.22 -14.69 -15.03
CA ASP A 208 0.38 -14.62 -16.49
C ASP A 208 1.71 -15.20 -16.99
N THR A 209 2.52 -15.79 -16.11
CA THR A 209 3.86 -16.32 -16.42
C THR A 209 4.17 -17.57 -15.60
N GLN A 210 4.91 -18.51 -16.20
CA GLN A 210 5.38 -19.75 -15.58
C GLN A 210 6.88 -19.71 -15.25
N LYS A 211 7.49 -18.52 -15.26
CA LYS A 211 8.91 -18.34 -14.92
C LYS A 211 9.16 -18.67 -13.44
N PRO A 212 10.35 -19.20 -13.08
CA PRO A 212 10.69 -19.46 -11.68
C PRO A 212 10.56 -18.22 -10.80
N ILE A 213 10.02 -18.39 -9.60
CA ILE A 213 9.84 -17.32 -8.60
C ILE A 213 10.90 -17.47 -7.51
N ILE A 214 11.53 -16.35 -7.16
CA ILE A 214 12.44 -16.25 -6.01
C ILE A 214 11.81 -15.30 -5.00
N PHE A 215 11.54 -15.80 -3.80
CA PHE A 215 11.05 -14.99 -2.69
C PHE A 215 12.21 -14.56 -1.78
N LEU A 216 12.23 -13.29 -1.42
CA LEU A 216 13.16 -12.72 -0.45
C LEU A 216 12.34 -11.92 0.58
N ALA A 217 12.44 -12.30 1.85
CA ALA A 217 11.76 -11.63 2.95
C ALA A 217 12.71 -11.44 4.14
N SER A 218 12.43 -10.42 4.93
CA SER A 218 13.06 -10.17 6.22
C SER A 218 12.01 -9.67 7.21
N GLY A 219 12.04 -10.20 8.44
CA GLY A 219 11.08 -9.88 9.49
C GLY A 219 9.63 -10.04 9.03
N THR A 220 8.79 -9.04 9.32
CA THR A 220 7.37 -9.05 8.92
C THR A 220 7.15 -8.81 7.42
N GLY A 221 8.22 -8.58 6.65
CA GLY A 221 8.18 -8.68 5.18
C GLY A 221 7.83 -10.09 4.68
N PHE A 222 7.79 -11.09 5.57
CA PHE A 222 7.26 -12.42 5.28
C PHE A 222 5.74 -12.46 5.06
N ALA A 223 4.95 -11.55 5.66
CA ALA A 223 3.49 -11.55 5.54
C ALA A 223 2.98 -11.68 4.08
N PRO A 224 3.32 -10.77 3.15
CA PRO A 224 2.82 -10.87 1.78
C PRO A 224 3.35 -12.11 1.04
N ILE A 225 4.53 -12.63 1.44
CA ILE A 225 5.10 -13.86 0.89
C ILE A 225 4.30 -15.08 1.38
N LYS A 226 3.91 -15.12 2.65
CA LYS A 226 3.02 -16.17 3.19
C LYS A 226 1.71 -16.22 2.41
N SER A 227 1.10 -15.06 2.16
CA SER A 227 -0.15 -14.96 1.36
C SER A 227 0.02 -15.56 -0.02
N ILE A 228 1.12 -15.24 -0.71
CA ILE A 228 1.43 -15.80 -2.04
C ILE A 228 1.67 -17.32 -1.96
N LEU A 229 2.50 -17.78 -1.03
CA LEU A 229 2.82 -19.20 -0.87
C LEU A 229 1.60 -20.08 -0.55
N LEU A 230 0.61 -19.52 0.15
CA LEU A 230 -0.65 -20.22 0.45
C LEU A 230 -1.66 -20.16 -0.72
N HIS A 231 -1.48 -19.22 -1.65
CA HIS A 231 -2.34 -19.05 -2.82
C HIS A 231 -1.90 -19.92 -4.00
N MET A 232 -0.59 -20.11 -4.16
CA MET A 232 0.01 -21.01 -5.15
C MET A 232 -0.37 -22.48 -4.91
#